data_AF-A0A2S6UE15-F1
#
_entry.id   AF-A0A2S6UE15-F1
#
_cell.length_a   1.000
_cell.length_b   1.000
_cell.length_c   1.000
_cell.angle_alpha   90.00
_cell.angle_beta   90.00
_cell.angle_gamma   90.00
#
_symmetry.space_group_name_H-M   'P 1'
#
loop_
_entity.id
_entity.type
_entity.pdbx_description
1 polymer ?
#
loop_
_entity_poly.entity_id
_entity_poly.type
_entity_poly.pdbx_seq_one_letter_code
_entity_poly.pdbx_strand_id
1 'polypeptide(L)'
;MKASRQDGSEVRFPIGALATFKSARGSWAVTIAIPRSALDALGVTGASLAFEGRIALAPVAMAADPENQTAITAFRAAPQGVIGKSSPDLAAALVMNEMINALPRLTLDRTKPAGDLWRQTFGDTDSASRPGMTAAAKFFQNCERRARTGDRDDIKACLELGHDGFISALNQRYWDSLVPGV
;
A
#
# COMPACT_ATOMS: atom_id res chain seq x y z
N MET A 1 -6.64 7.38 -12.73
CA MET A 1 -6.94 5.94 -12.87
C MET A 1 -6.68 5.53 -14.31
N LYS A 2 -6.08 4.37 -14.52
CA LYS A 2 -5.94 3.72 -15.83
C LYS A 2 -6.93 2.56 -15.87
N ALA A 3 -7.64 2.38 -16.96
CA ALA A 3 -8.61 1.29 -17.10
C ALA A 3 -8.57 0.68 -18.50
N SER A 4 -8.94 -0.59 -18.59
CA SER A 4 -8.98 -1.36 -19.84
C SER A 4 -10.42 -1.64 -20.23
N ARG A 5 -10.75 -1.44 -21.51
CA ARG A 5 -12.05 -1.78 -22.09
C ARG A 5 -12.06 -3.21 -22.64
N GLN A 6 -13.24 -3.71 -23.00
CA GLN A 6 -13.41 -5.04 -23.60
C GLN A 6 -12.63 -5.22 -24.91
N ASP A 7 -12.45 -4.15 -25.68
CA ASP A 7 -11.67 -4.13 -26.93
C ASP A 7 -10.15 -4.07 -26.71
N GLY A 8 -9.69 -4.10 -25.45
CA GLY A 8 -8.28 -4.01 -25.07
C GLY A 8 -7.73 -2.59 -25.05
N SER A 9 -8.52 -1.57 -25.43
CA SER A 9 -8.08 -0.17 -25.37
C SER A 9 -7.92 0.32 -23.93
N GLU A 10 -6.94 1.19 -23.73
CA GLU A 10 -6.65 1.80 -22.44
C GLU A 10 -7.18 3.23 -22.37
N VAL A 11 -7.86 3.54 -21.27
CA VAL A 11 -8.45 4.86 -21.01
C VAL A 11 -8.01 5.38 -19.65
N ARG A 12 -7.91 6.71 -19.53
CA ARG A 12 -7.55 7.38 -18.27
C ARG A 12 -8.72 8.22 -17.78
N PHE A 13 -9.00 8.13 -16.48
CA PHE A 13 -10.05 8.90 -15.84
C PHE A 13 -9.55 9.57 -14.55
N PRO A 14 -10.01 10.82 -14.28
CA PRO A 14 -9.85 11.42 -12.96
C PRO A 14 -10.69 10.63 -11.96
N ILE A 15 -10.07 10.18 -10.87
CA ILE A 15 -10.72 9.31 -9.90
C ILE A 15 -11.55 10.09 -8.86
N GLY A 16 -11.31 11.39 -8.68
CA GLY A 16 -11.85 12.17 -7.56
C GLY A 16 -13.37 12.10 -7.41
N ALA A 17 -14.13 12.18 -8.51
CA ALA A 17 -15.59 12.08 -8.48
C ALA A 17 -16.12 10.64 -8.52
N LEU A 18 -15.27 9.66 -8.84
CA LEU A 18 -15.63 8.26 -9.02
C LEU A 18 -15.34 7.40 -7.79
N ALA A 19 -14.48 7.88 -6.89
CA ALA A 19 -14.06 7.13 -5.71
C ALA A 19 -14.39 7.86 -4.40
N THR A 20 -14.67 7.07 -3.38
CA THR A 20 -14.67 7.54 -2.00
C THR A 20 -13.33 7.20 -1.34
N PHE A 21 -12.79 8.15 -0.61
CA PHE A 21 -11.55 8.01 0.16
C PHE A 21 -11.91 8.03 1.65
N LYS A 22 -11.47 7.03 2.39
CA LYS A 22 -11.64 6.97 3.85
C LYS A 22 -10.34 6.59 4.52
N SER A 23 -9.97 7.28 5.59
CA SER A 23 -8.90 6.80 6.46
C SER A 23 -9.32 5.44 7.02
N ALA A 24 -8.42 4.46 6.89
CA ALA A 24 -8.63 3.11 7.43
C ALA A 24 -7.95 2.96 8.79
N ARG A 25 -6.69 3.42 8.88
CA ARG A 25 -5.84 3.28 10.07
C ARG A 25 -4.92 4.50 10.18
N GLY A 26 -5.42 5.53 10.87
CA GLY A 26 -4.69 6.78 11.06
C GLY A 26 -4.37 7.50 9.74
N SER A 27 -3.21 8.15 9.67
CA SER A 27 -2.72 8.89 8.50
C SER A 27 -1.94 8.03 7.49
N TRP A 28 -1.84 6.72 7.71
CA TRP A 28 -0.93 5.83 6.96
C TRP A 28 -1.64 4.92 5.95
N ALA A 29 -2.93 4.66 6.17
CA ALA A 29 -3.73 3.80 5.30
C ALA A 29 -5.03 4.48 4.89
N VAL A 30 -5.31 4.45 3.59
CA VAL A 30 -6.54 4.99 3.00
C VAL A 30 -7.24 3.89 2.20
N THR A 31 -8.52 3.66 2.51
CA THR A 31 -9.40 2.87 1.67
C THR A 31 -9.92 3.74 0.53
N ILE A 32 -9.67 3.29 -0.69
CA ILE A 32 -10.20 3.88 -1.92
C ILE A 32 -11.24 2.90 -2.46
N ALA A 33 -12.51 3.33 -2.52
CA ALA A 33 -13.60 2.51 -3.02
C ALA A 33 -14.22 3.16 -4.27
N ILE A 34 -14.40 2.36 -5.32
CA ILE A 34 -15.08 2.75 -6.55
C ILE A 34 -16.33 1.88 -6.68
N PRO A 35 -17.54 2.46 -6.83
CA PRO A 35 -18.75 1.67 -7.05
C PRO A 35 -18.65 0.83 -8.32
N ARG A 36 -19.08 -0.43 -8.26
CA ARG A 36 -19.08 -1.32 -9.43
C ARG A 36 -19.89 -0.73 -10.60
N SER A 37 -21.03 -0.12 -10.30
CA SER A 37 -21.88 0.57 -11.29
C SER A 37 -21.15 1.70 -12.02
N ALA A 38 -20.21 2.39 -11.36
CA ALA A 38 -19.41 3.44 -11.98
C ALA A 38 -18.41 2.84 -12.98
N LEU A 39 -17.85 1.66 -12.69
CA LEU A 39 -16.98 0.93 -13.62
C LEU A 39 -17.78 0.37 -14.80
N ASP A 40 -18.95 -0.20 -14.54
CA ASP A 40 -19.81 -0.77 -15.60
C ASP A 40 -20.30 0.34 -16.55
N ALA A 41 -20.66 1.52 -16.03
CA ALA A 41 -21.04 2.69 -16.84
C ALA A 41 -19.90 3.20 -17.75
N LEU A 42 -18.65 2.93 -17.39
CA LEU A 42 -17.48 3.26 -18.20
C LEU A 42 -17.12 2.15 -19.21
N GLY A 43 -17.81 1.02 -19.18
CA GLY A 43 -17.55 -0.14 -20.05
C GLY A 43 -16.16 -0.75 -19.82
N VAL A 44 -15.60 -0.62 -18.61
CA VAL A 44 -14.25 -1.10 -18.29
C VAL A 44 -14.30 -2.47 -17.60
N THR A 45 -13.38 -3.35 -17.97
CA THR A 45 -13.26 -4.70 -17.43
C THR A 45 -12.20 -4.80 -16.34
N GLY A 46 -11.31 -3.81 -16.25
CA GLY A 46 -10.29 -3.70 -15.22
C GLY A 46 -9.87 -2.25 -15.01
N ALA A 47 -9.43 -1.94 -13.79
CA ALA A 47 -8.94 -0.62 -13.42
C ALA A 47 -7.75 -0.72 -12.47
N SER A 48 -6.82 0.23 -12.61
CA SER A 48 -5.70 0.42 -11.71
C SER A 48 -5.53 1.89 -11.37
N LEU A 49 -5.03 2.17 -10.17
CA LEU A 49 -4.66 3.52 -9.80
C LEU A 49 -3.37 3.88 -10.51
N ALA A 50 -3.40 5.02 -11.18
CA ALA A 50 -2.25 5.64 -11.81
C ALA A 50 -2.20 7.07 -11.31
N PHE A 51 -1.03 7.46 -10.83
CA PHE A 51 -0.76 8.75 -10.22
C PHE A 51 0.21 9.50 -11.14
N GLU A 52 -0.19 10.69 -11.59
CA GLU A 52 0.68 11.59 -12.34
C GLU A 52 1.34 12.54 -11.36
N GLY A 53 2.66 12.46 -11.24
CA GLY A 53 3.43 13.26 -10.29
C GLY A 53 3.24 12.83 -8.83
N ARG A 54 3.41 13.79 -7.91
CA ARG A 54 3.31 13.54 -6.47
C ARG A 54 1.91 13.79 -5.96
N ILE A 55 1.41 12.85 -5.16
CA ILE A 55 0.08 12.93 -4.58
C ILE A 55 0.20 12.76 -3.07
N ALA A 56 -0.40 13.70 -2.34
CA ALA A 56 -0.63 13.61 -0.92
C ALA A 56 -2.14 13.61 -0.70
N LEU A 57 -2.61 12.73 0.19
CA LEU A 57 -3.99 12.73 0.65
C LEU A 57 -4.03 13.43 2.00
N ALA A 58 -4.82 14.48 2.10
CA ALA A 58 -5.02 15.24 3.34
C ALA A 58 -6.52 15.28 3.69
N PRO A 59 -6.89 15.15 4.97
CA PRO A 59 -8.24 15.44 5.42
C PRO A 59 -8.68 16.84 5.00
N VAL A 60 -9.94 17.02 4.62
CA VAL A 60 -10.48 18.30 4.13
C VAL A 60 -10.25 19.43 5.14
N ALA A 61 -10.47 19.16 6.44
CA ALA A 61 -10.23 20.13 7.49
C ALA A 61 -8.76 20.57 7.58
N MET A 62 -7.82 19.65 7.37
CA MET A 62 -6.37 19.96 7.35
C MET A 62 -6.00 20.76 6.11
N ALA A 63 -6.65 20.55 4.97
CA ALA A 63 -6.38 21.35 3.79
C ALA A 63 -6.73 22.84 3.96
N ALA A 64 -7.60 23.22 4.90
CA ALA A 64 -7.94 24.63 5.13
C ALA A 64 -7.02 25.31 6.18
N ASP A 65 -6.20 24.54 6.88
CA ASP A 65 -5.34 25.02 7.97
C ASP A 65 -4.02 25.61 7.41
N PRO A 66 -3.65 26.86 7.80
CA PRO A 66 -2.40 27.50 7.35
C PRO A 66 -1.11 26.70 7.60
N GLU A 67 -1.00 25.98 8.72
CA GLU A 67 0.21 25.17 9.01
C GLU A 67 0.32 24.01 8.03
N ASN A 68 -0.81 23.34 7.78
CA ASN A 68 -0.90 22.26 6.81
C ASN A 68 -0.70 22.75 5.36
N GLN A 69 -1.15 23.97 5.02
CA GLN A 69 -0.87 24.58 3.72
C GLN A 69 0.63 24.81 3.50
N THR A 70 1.35 25.20 4.54
CA THR A 70 2.82 25.31 4.51
C THR A 70 3.45 23.95 4.22
N ALA A 71 3.06 22.91 4.95
CA ALA A 71 3.56 21.55 4.76
C ALA A 71 3.25 20.99 3.35
N ILE A 72 2.04 21.23 2.83
CA ILE A 72 1.65 20.84 1.47
C ILE A 72 2.49 21.59 0.42
N THR A 73 2.80 22.87 0.66
CA THR A 73 3.66 23.65 -0.24
C THR A 73 5.09 23.11 -0.23
N ALA A 74 5.64 22.80 0.95
CA ALA A 74 6.95 22.16 1.09
C ALA A 74 7.01 20.79 0.39
N PHE A 75 5.97 19.95 0.54
CA PHE A 75 5.82 18.68 -0.17
C PHE A 75 5.90 18.82 -1.69
N ARG A 76 5.20 19.83 -2.24
CA ARG A 76 5.21 20.13 -3.68
C ARG A 76 6.58 20.60 -4.15
N ALA A 77 7.31 21.37 -3.33
CA ALA A 77 8.61 21.94 -3.67
C ALA A 77 9.80 20.98 -3.46
N ALA A 78 9.66 19.93 -2.66
CA ALA A 78 10.77 19.03 -2.33
C ALA A 78 11.43 18.40 -3.58
N PRO A 79 12.73 18.06 -3.58
CA PRO A 79 13.35 17.33 -4.69
C PRO A 79 12.84 15.88 -4.81
N GLN A 80 12.85 15.30 -6.02
CA GLN A 80 12.46 13.90 -6.21
C GLN A 80 13.50 12.99 -5.54
N GLY A 81 13.05 12.04 -4.72
CA GLY A 81 13.94 11.07 -4.07
C GLY A 81 14.40 11.42 -2.66
N VAL A 82 13.85 12.46 -2.01
CA VAL A 82 14.11 12.78 -0.58
C VAL A 82 13.96 11.54 0.31
N ILE A 83 12.97 10.69 -0.01
CA ILE A 83 12.94 9.30 0.45
C ILE A 83 12.68 8.42 -0.78
N GLY A 84 13.76 8.08 -1.47
CA GLY A 84 13.74 7.36 -2.73
C GLY A 84 14.19 5.92 -2.57
N LYS A 85 13.42 5.00 -3.20
CA LYS A 85 13.69 3.65 -3.75
C LYS A 85 14.62 2.67 -3.00
N SER A 86 15.65 3.13 -2.32
CA SER A 86 16.64 2.37 -1.54
C SER A 86 16.31 2.27 -0.05
N SER A 87 15.16 2.80 0.40
CA SER A 87 14.76 2.66 1.80
C SER A 87 14.49 1.18 2.13
N PRO A 88 15.14 0.62 3.17
CA PRO A 88 14.87 -0.75 3.62
C PRO A 88 13.39 -0.97 3.97
N ASP A 89 12.73 0.04 4.53
CA ASP A 89 11.31 -0.04 4.89
C ASP A 89 10.42 -0.06 3.65
N LEU A 90 10.72 0.77 2.63
CA LEU A 90 9.98 0.72 1.37
C LEU A 90 10.15 -0.65 0.70
N ALA A 91 11.37 -1.19 0.70
CA ALA A 91 11.62 -2.51 0.14
C ALA A 91 10.82 -3.59 0.88
N ALA A 92 10.80 -3.57 2.22
CA ALA A 92 10.04 -4.51 3.03
C ALA A 92 8.52 -4.36 2.83
N ALA A 93 8.02 -3.13 2.74
CA ALA A 93 6.61 -2.86 2.42
C ALA A 93 6.22 -3.42 1.05
N LEU A 94 7.08 -3.29 0.03
CA LEU A 94 6.83 -3.86 -1.29
C LEU A 94 6.76 -5.39 -1.25
N VAL A 95 7.65 -6.06 -0.52
CA VAL A 95 7.58 -7.52 -0.32
C VAL A 95 6.28 -7.92 0.37
N MET A 96 5.86 -7.19 1.42
CA MET A 96 4.57 -7.40 2.09
C MET A 96 3.39 -7.25 1.13
N ASN A 97 3.39 -6.20 0.30
CA ASN A 97 2.35 -5.94 -0.67
C ASN A 97 2.25 -7.05 -1.74
N GLU A 98 3.36 -7.64 -2.17
CA GLU A 98 3.35 -8.81 -3.06
C GLU A 98 2.63 -10.00 -2.42
N MET A 99 2.90 -10.30 -1.14
CA MET A 99 2.20 -11.37 -0.41
C MET A 99 0.71 -11.07 -0.25
N ILE A 100 0.33 -9.84 0.11
CA ILE A 100 -1.07 -9.43 0.26
C ILE A 100 -1.84 -9.62 -1.06
N ASN A 101 -1.23 -9.24 -2.19
CA ASN A 101 -1.85 -9.36 -3.51
C ASN A 101 -1.88 -10.81 -4.04
N ALA A 102 -1.08 -11.71 -3.48
CA ALA A 102 -1.17 -13.13 -3.77
C ALA A 102 -2.43 -13.75 -3.13
N LEU A 103 -2.84 -13.29 -1.94
CA LEU A 103 -3.93 -13.92 -1.16
C LEU A 103 -5.25 -14.15 -1.93
N PRO A 104 -5.81 -13.22 -2.72
CA PRO A 104 -7.07 -13.46 -3.44
C PRO A 104 -6.96 -14.54 -4.53
N ARG A 105 -5.74 -14.84 -5.00
CA ARG A 105 -5.47 -15.90 -5.99
C ARG A 105 -5.21 -17.25 -5.34
N LEU A 106 -5.11 -17.29 -4.02
CA LEU A 106 -4.76 -18.46 -3.25
C LEU A 106 -6.00 -18.91 -2.48
N THR A 107 -6.40 -20.17 -2.68
CA THR A 107 -7.33 -20.81 -1.77
C THR A 107 -6.59 -20.99 -0.46
N LEU A 108 -6.77 -20.04 0.47
CA LEU A 108 -6.20 -20.13 1.82
C LEU A 108 -6.90 -21.25 2.56
N ASP A 109 -6.39 -22.47 2.36
CA ASP A 109 -6.76 -23.61 3.16
C ASP A 109 -6.28 -23.35 4.59
N ARG A 110 -7.22 -23.00 5.47
CA ARG A 110 -6.94 -22.72 6.89
C ARG A 110 -6.39 -23.94 7.63
N THR A 111 -6.42 -25.12 7.03
CA THR A 111 -5.84 -26.35 7.58
C THR A 111 -4.39 -26.57 7.14
N LYS A 112 -3.90 -25.81 6.15
CA LYS A 112 -2.50 -25.86 5.72
C LYS A 112 -1.65 -24.81 6.42
N PRO A 113 -0.37 -25.10 6.71
CA PRO A 113 0.54 -24.11 7.27
C PRO A 113 0.70 -22.92 6.34
N ALA A 114 0.62 -21.71 6.88
CA ALA A 114 0.82 -20.47 6.14
C ALA A 114 2.20 -20.35 5.45
N GLY A 115 3.20 -21.19 5.77
CA GLY A 115 4.50 -21.26 5.08
C GLY A 115 4.37 -21.55 3.58
N ASP A 116 3.20 -22.03 3.16
CA ASP A 116 2.78 -22.10 1.77
C ASP A 116 2.69 -20.73 1.10
N LEU A 117 2.28 -19.65 1.78
CA LEU A 117 2.13 -18.32 1.17
C LEU A 117 3.47 -17.72 0.70
N TRP A 118 4.51 -17.78 1.53
CA TRP A 118 5.83 -17.26 1.15
C TRP A 118 6.34 -17.98 -0.09
N ARG A 119 6.26 -19.31 -0.09
CA ARG A 119 6.68 -20.15 -1.23
C ARG A 119 5.80 -19.95 -2.45
N GLN A 120 4.49 -19.79 -2.29
CA GLN A 120 3.57 -19.52 -3.40
C GLN A 120 3.80 -18.14 -4.01
N THR A 121 4.25 -17.16 -3.22
CA THR A 121 4.52 -15.80 -3.69
C THR A 121 5.91 -15.70 -4.33
N PHE A 122 6.93 -16.34 -3.75
CA PHE A 122 8.34 -16.13 -4.11
C PHE A 122 9.08 -17.40 -4.56
N GLY A 123 8.45 -18.57 -4.57
CA GLY A 123 9.13 -19.84 -4.83
C GLY A 123 10.17 -20.18 -3.75
N ASP A 124 11.29 -20.77 -4.17
CA ASP A 124 12.43 -21.10 -3.31
C ASP A 124 13.39 -19.91 -3.09
N THR A 125 12.92 -18.69 -3.33
CA THR A 125 13.72 -17.48 -3.15
C THR A 125 14.07 -17.29 -1.68
N ASP A 126 15.36 -17.23 -1.37
CA ASP A 126 15.86 -16.94 -0.02
C ASP A 126 15.43 -15.51 0.40
N SER A 127 15.00 -15.39 1.66
CA SER A 127 14.75 -14.11 2.32
C SER A 127 15.93 -13.12 2.29
N ALA A 128 17.17 -13.59 2.11
CA ALA A 128 18.35 -12.73 1.96
C ALA A 128 18.58 -12.23 0.53
N SER A 129 17.83 -12.72 -0.46
CA SER A 129 18.11 -12.53 -1.89
C SER A 129 17.84 -11.11 -2.43
N ARG A 130 16.91 -10.37 -1.82
CA ARG A 130 16.54 -9.02 -2.26
C ARG A 130 16.28 -8.07 -1.09
N PRO A 131 16.47 -6.76 -1.28
CA PRO A 131 16.18 -5.76 -0.25
C PRO A 131 14.78 -5.94 0.35
N GLY A 132 14.68 -5.81 1.66
CA GLY A 132 13.41 -5.87 2.39
C GLY A 132 12.87 -7.27 2.68
N MET A 133 13.32 -8.33 1.99
CA MET A 133 12.80 -9.68 2.22
C MET A 133 13.10 -10.21 3.62
N THR A 134 14.30 -10.01 4.18
CA THR A 134 14.60 -10.46 5.55
C THR A 134 13.68 -9.83 6.58
N ALA A 135 13.41 -8.52 6.45
CA ALA A 135 12.53 -7.80 7.36
C ALA A 135 11.07 -8.27 7.20
N ALA A 136 10.60 -8.43 5.95
CA ALA A 136 9.27 -8.94 5.64
C ALA A 136 9.08 -10.39 6.13
N ALA A 137 10.09 -11.25 5.96
CA ALA A 137 10.06 -12.65 6.40
C ALA A 137 9.93 -12.75 7.93
N LYS A 138 10.70 -11.96 8.68
CA LYS A 138 10.59 -11.91 10.16
C LYS A 138 9.20 -11.53 10.62
N PHE A 139 8.59 -10.53 10.00
CA PHE A 139 7.24 -10.10 10.35
C PHE A 139 6.19 -11.15 9.91
N PHE A 140 6.35 -11.73 8.72
CA PHE A 140 5.49 -12.80 8.22
C PHE A 140 5.48 -14.01 9.17
N GLN A 141 6.64 -14.45 9.67
CA GLN A 141 6.74 -15.53 10.66
C GLN A 141 5.92 -15.23 11.93
N ASN A 142 5.83 -13.96 12.35
CA ASN A 142 4.98 -13.55 13.47
C ASN A 142 3.48 -13.67 13.11
N CYS A 143 3.09 -13.22 11.91
CA CYS A 143 1.72 -13.39 11.41
C CYS A 143 1.31 -14.86 11.32
N GLU A 144 2.17 -15.71 10.79
CA GLU A 144 1.92 -17.15 10.74
C GLU A 144 1.75 -17.75 12.13
N ARG A 145 2.61 -17.37 13.08
CA ARG A 145 2.53 -17.86 14.46
C ARG A 145 1.19 -17.49 15.09
N ARG A 146 0.77 -16.23 14.95
CA ARG A 146 -0.51 -15.74 15.50
C ARG A 146 -1.72 -16.44 14.87
N ALA A 147 -1.71 -16.60 13.54
CA ALA A 147 -2.76 -17.31 12.83
C ALA A 147 -2.88 -18.78 13.29
N ARG A 148 -1.75 -19.46 13.55
CA ARG A 148 -1.73 -20.85 14.05
C ARG A 148 -2.22 -20.98 15.49
N THR A 149 -1.99 -19.98 16.35
CA THR A 149 -2.38 -20.04 17.77
C THR A 149 -3.85 -19.67 18.02
N GLY A 150 -4.64 -19.45 16.97
CA GLY A 150 -6.05 -19.08 17.08
C GLY A 150 -6.28 -17.64 17.55
N ASP A 151 -5.21 -16.83 17.58
CA ASP A 151 -5.34 -15.38 17.72
C ASP A 151 -6.02 -14.89 16.43
N ARG A 152 -7.22 -14.34 16.57
CA ARG A 152 -8.26 -14.24 15.52
C ARG A 152 -7.95 -13.29 14.35
N ASP A 153 -6.70 -12.91 14.16
CA ASP A 153 -6.32 -12.02 13.06
C ASP A 153 -6.19 -12.81 11.76
N ASP A 154 -6.99 -12.44 10.77
CA ASP A 154 -6.82 -12.86 9.38
C ASP A 154 -5.37 -12.58 8.95
N ILE A 155 -4.70 -13.57 8.35
CA ILE A 155 -3.31 -13.40 7.88
C ILE A 155 -3.17 -12.20 6.95
N LYS A 156 -4.22 -11.90 6.18
CA LYS A 156 -4.32 -10.68 5.39
C LYS A 156 -4.21 -9.43 6.26
N ALA A 157 -5.00 -9.35 7.32
CA ALA A 157 -5.00 -8.20 8.24
C ALA A 157 -3.64 -8.06 8.93
N CYS A 158 -3.00 -9.15 9.35
CA CYS A 158 -1.67 -9.09 9.94
C CYS A 158 -0.61 -8.58 8.94
N LEU A 159 -0.64 -9.07 7.69
CA LEU A 159 0.25 -8.60 6.64
C LEU A 159 0.04 -7.12 6.33
N GLU A 160 -1.22 -6.66 6.27
CA GLU A 160 -1.55 -5.23 6.11
C GLU A 160 -1.00 -4.38 7.25
N LEU A 161 -1.07 -4.85 8.50
CA LEU A 161 -0.49 -4.14 9.64
C LEU A 161 1.04 -4.05 9.53
N GLY A 162 1.70 -5.11 9.07
CA GLY A 162 3.14 -5.10 8.82
C GLY A 162 3.54 -4.13 7.71
N HIS A 163 2.80 -4.16 6.60
CA HIS A 163 2.95 -3.20 5.51
C HIS A 163 2.82 -1.75 6.02
N ASP A 164 1.76 -1.46 6.77
CA ASP A 164 1.51 -0.11 7.31
C ASP A 164 2.62 0.35 8.27
N GLY A 165 3.17 -0.56 9.08
CA GLY A 165 4.29 -0.24 9.96
C GLY A 165 5.52 0.26 9.18
N PHE A 166 5.88 -0.43 8.11
CA PHE A 166 6.99 0.00 7.24
C PHE A 166 6.70 1.32 6.52
N ILE A 167 5.48 1.50 5.99
CA ILE A 167 5.07 2.75 5.34
C ILE A 167 5.01 3.92 6.34
N SER A 168 4.57 3.68 7.58
CA SER A 168 4.51 4.71 8.62
C SER A 168 5.89 5.25 8.96
N ALA A 169 6.89 4.38 9.14
CA ALA A 169 8.26 4.79 9.39
C ALA A 169 8.85 5.57 8.20
N LEU A 170 8.52 5.17 6.98
CA LEU A 170 8.88 5.88 5.76
C LEU A 170 8.27 7.27 5.71
N ASN A 171 6.97 7.38 5.95
CA ASN A 171 6.23 8.63 5.91
C ASN A 171 6.70 9.59 7.01
N GLN A 172 6.97 9.10 8.22
CA GLN A 172 7.47 9.95 9.31
C GLN A 172 8.81 10.60 8.94
N ARG A 173 9.80 9.82 8.53
CA ARG A 173 11.09 10.36 8.07
C ARG A 173 10.93 11.34 6.92
N TYR A 174 9.96 11.08 6.03
CA TYR A 174 9.72 11.95 4.88
C TYR A 174 9.24 13.32 5.37
N TRP A 175 8.22 13.36 6.23
CA TRP A 175 7.71 14.62 6.78
C TRP A 175 8.74 15.34 7.64
N ASP A 176 9.52 14.62 8.46
CA ASP A 176 10.60 15.19 9.25
C ASP A 176 11.65 15.89 8.36
N SER A 177 11.96 15.31 7.20
CA SER A 177 12.92 15.90 6.25
C SER A 177 12.43 17.16 5.53
N LEU A 178 11.11 17.43 5.56
CA LEU A 178 10.51 18.61 4.94
C LEU A 178 10.49 19.83 5.86
N VAL A 179 10.71 19.64 7.17
CA VAL A 179 10.77 20.73 8.15
C VAL A 179 12.22 21.23 8.25
N PRO A 180 12.54 22.45 7.80
CA PRO A 180 13.89 22.98 7.93
C PRO A 180 14.18 23.34 9.39
N GLY A 181 15.28 22.82 9.95
CA GLY A 181 15.84 23.33 11.22
C GLY A 181 15.67 22.47 12.48
N VAL A 182 15.56 21.14 12.33
CA VAL A 182 15.82 20.18 13.43
C VAL A 182 17.06 19.36 13.10
#